data_AF-A0A0B2RQJ6-F1
#
_entry.id   AF-A0A0B2RQJ6-F1
#
_cell.length_a   1.000
_cell.length_b   1.000
_cell.length_c   1.000
_cell.angle_alpha   90.00
_cell.angle_beta   90.00
_cell.angle_gamma   90.00
#
_symmetry.space_group_name_H-M   'P 1'
#
loop_
_entity.id
_entity.type
_entity.pdbx_description
1 polymer ?
#
loop_
_entity_poly.entity_id
_entity_poly.type
_entity_poly.pdbx_seq_one_letter_code
_entity_poly.pdbx_strand_id
1 'polypeptide(L)'
;LSFFRAPSTVINRISAIQRKFLWGGNPEGRKIAWISWSHCCTPKHMGGLGIKDIQILNKALLFKWKWMMFHQPDQLWNRILVSKYNGWRGLGQGPRKLYFSTWW
;
A
#
# COMPACT_ATOMS: atom_id res chain seq x y z
N LEU A 1 3.53 4.91 -1.39
CA LEU A 1 2.45 3.94 -1.12
C LEU A 1 1.19 4.12 -1.97
N SER A 2 0.97 5.28 -2.62
CA SER A 2 -0.27 5.52 -3.39
C SER A 2 -0.08 5.35 -4.91
N PHE A 3 1.01 5.90 -5.47
CA PHE A 3 1.22 5.99 -6.92
C PHE A 3 1.91 4.78 -7.57
N PHE A 4 2.49 3.88 -6.78
CA PHE A 4 3.16 2.71 -7.31
C PHE A 4 2.85 1.47 -6.47
N ARG A 5 2.98 0.30 -7.10
CA ARG A 5 2.85 -0.97 -6.39
C ARG A 5 3.96 -1.12 -5.37
N ALA A 6 3.59 -1.12 -4.09
CA ALA A 6 4.57 -1.25 -3.03
C ALA A 6 5.22 -2.66 -3.09
N PRO A 7 6.55 -2.77 -2.92
CA PRO A 7 7.21 -4.06 -2.82
C PRO A 7 6.63 -4.90 -1.67
N SER A 8 6.52 -6.20 -1.87
CA SER A 8 6.01 -7.14 -0.86
C SER A 8 6.83 -7.09 0.42
N THR A 9 8.15 -6.90 0.32
CA THR A 9 9.06 -6.74 1.47
C THR A 9 8.67 -5.56 2.36
N VAL A 10 8.37 -4.41 1.76
CA VAL A 10 7.92 -3.20 2.48
C VAL A 10 6.56 -3.43 3.12
N ILE A 11 5.61 -4.02 2.38
CA ILE A 11 4.27 -4.36 2.90
C ILE A 11 4.38 -5.30 4.10
N ASN A 12 5.23 -6.32 4.00
CA ASN A 12 5.46 -7.30 5.06
C ASN A 12 6.13 -6.66 6.28
N ARG A 13 7.10 -5.77 6.07
CA ARG A 13 7.76 -5.01 7.14
C ARG A 13 6.75 -4.16 7.92
N ILE A 14 5.88 -3.43 7.24
CA ILE A 14 4.87 -2.58 7.90
C ILE A 14 3.83 -3.45 8.61
N SER A 15 3.35 -4.52 7.96
CA SER A 15 2.43 -5.48 8.59
C SER A 15 3.05 -6.13 9.84
N ALA A 16 4.35 -6.41 9.83
CA ALA A 16 5.07 -6.93 10.99
C ALA A 16 5.14 -5.90 12.13
N ILE A 17 5.38 -4.62 11.82
CA ILE A 17 5.33 -3.54 12.82
C ILE A 17 3.94 -3.43 13.44
N GLN A 18 2.87 -3.47 12.62
CA GLN A 18 1.49 -3.43 13.11
C GLN A 18 1.15 -4.63 14.00
N ARG A 19 1.56 -5.84 13.59
CA ARG A 19 1.40 -7.06 14.40
C ARG A 19 2.17 -6.98 15.71
N LYS A 20 3.42 -6.49 15.66
CA LYS A 20 4.25 -6.31 16.84
C LYS A 20 3.68 -5.24 17.77
N PHE A 21 3.04 -4.20 17.25
CA PHE A 21 2.32 -3.25 18.09
C PHE A 21 1.10 -3.89 18.76
N LEU A 22 0.32 -4.67 18.01
CA LEU A 22 -0.93 -5.25 18.52
C LEU A 22 -0.69 -6.37 19.54
N TRP A 23 0.29 -7.25 19.28
CA TRP A 23 0.54 -8.44 20.10
C TRP A 23 1.92 -8.48 20.75
N GLY A 24 2.83 -7.57 20.37
CA GLY A 24 4.11 -7.45 21.06
C GLY A 24 3.88 -6.83 22.43
N GLY A 25 4.16 -7.61 23.46
CA GLY A 25 4.38 -7.11 24.81
C GLY A 25 5.86 -6.77 24.99
N ASN A 26 6.44 -7.26 26.10
CA ASN A 26 7.84 -7.02 26.42
C ASN A 26 8.80 -7.50 25.33
N PRO A 27 9.97 -6.84 25.18
CA PRO A 27 11.00 -7.18 24.19
C PRO A 27 11.48 -8.64 24.26
N GLU A 28 11.40 -9.25 25.44
CA GLU A 28 11.96 -10.57 25.75
C GLU A 28 10.97 -11.73 25.55
N GLY A 29 9.67 -11.44 25.36
CA GLY A 29 8.62 -12.47 25.31
C GLY A 29 7.82 -12.47 24.02
N ARG A 30 7.84 -13.58 23.28
CA ARG A 30 6.94 -13.82 22.14
C ARG A 30 5.56 -14.19 22.67
N LYS A 31 4.58 -13.29 22.58
CA LYS A 31 3.18 -13.58 22.94
C LYS A 31 2.47 -14.36 21.84
N ILE A 32 1.53 -15.23 22.26
CA ILE A 32 0.71 -16.03 21.36
C ILE A 32 -0.36 -15.15 20.71
N ALA A 33 -0.46 -15.32 19.40
CA ALA A 33 -1.45 -14.76 18.50
C ALA A 33 -2.76 -15.55 18.52
N TRP A 34 -3.73 -15.19 19.36
CA TRP A 34 -4.99 -15.95 19.46
C TRP A 34 -5.94 -15.75 18.28
N ILE A 35 -5.85 -14.61 17.62
CA ILE A 35 -6.71 -14.21 16.51
C ILE A 35 -5.85 -14.15 15.25
N SER A 36 -6.34 -14.58 14.08
CA SER A 36 -5.55 -14.45 12.85
C SER A 36 -5.43 -12.98 12.42
N TRP A 37 -4.30 -12.61 11.80
CA TRP A 37 -4.13 -11.24 11.30
C TRP A 37 -5.19 -10.86 10.25
N SER A 38 -5.63 -11.81 9.43
CA SER A 38 -6.70 -11.58 8.45
C SER A 38 -8.03 -11.20 9.12
N HIS A 39 -8.36 -11.81 10.26
CA HIS A 39 -9.55 -11.46 11.05
C HIS A 39 -9.42 -10.07 11.69
N CYS A 40 -8.22 -9.69 12.15
CA CYS A 40 -7.96 -8.32 12.59
C CYS A 40 -8.19 -7.28 11.48
N CYS A 41 -7.89 -7.63 10.23
CA CYS A 41 -8.12 -6.76 9.07
C CYS A 41 -9.59 -6.66 8.63
N THR A 42 -10.46 -7.53 9.12
CA THR A 42 -11.89 -7.54 8.78
C THR A 42 -12.58 -6.27 9.33
N PRO A 43 -13.59 -5.71 8.64
CA PRO A 43 -14.33 -4.55 9.14
C PRO A 43 -14.96 -4.76 10.52
N LYS A 44 -15.09 -3.68 11.29
CA LYS A 44 -15.67 -3.73 12.65
C LYS A 44 -17.09 -4.30 12.70
N HIS A 45 -17.93 -3.96 11.71
CA HIS A 45 -19.30 -4.49 11.63
C HIS A 45 -19.36 -6.00 11.31
N MET A 46 -18.25 -6.59 10.85
CA MET A 46 -18.09 -8.03 10.62
C MET A 46 -17.29 -8.72 11.74
N GLY A 47 -17.13 -8.07 12.90
CA GLY A 47 -16.45 -8.64 14.07
C GLY A 47 -14.93 -8.51 14.10
N GLY A 48 -14.31 -7.88 13.08
CA GLY A 48 -12.86 -7.62 13.08
C GLY A 48 -12.47 -6.31 13.77
N LEU A 49 -11.17 -5.99 13.77
CA LEU A 49 -10.65 -4.73 14.33
C LEU A 49 -10.73 -3.55 13.33
N GLY A 50 -10.98 -3.82 12.06
CA GLY A 50 -11.00 -2.83 10.99
C GLY A 50 -9.62 -2.33 10.58
N ILE A 51 -8.55 -3.05 10.91
CA ILE A 51 -7.19 -2.71 10.49
C ILE A 51 -7.12 -2.80 8.97
N LYS A 52 -6.56 -1.78 8.31
CA LYS A 52 -6.44 -1.80 6.85
C LYS A 52 -5.32 -2.75 6.44
N ASP A 53 -5.66 -3.78 5.69
CA ASP A 53 -4.67 -4.56 4.96
C ASP A 53 -3.93 -3.66 3.96
N ILE A 54 -2.62 -3.52 4.15
CA ILE A 54 -1.78 -2.59 3.39
C ILE A 54 -1.70 -2.98 1.92
N GLN A 55 -1.71 -4.28 1.61
CA GLN A 55 -1.68 -4.77 0.24
C GLN A 55 -2.97 -4.41 -0.48
N ILE A 56 -4.12 -4.61 0.18
CA ILE A 56 -5.43 -4.23 -0.36
C ILE A 56 -5.52 -2.71 -0.51
N LEU A 57 -5.07 -1.96 0.50
CA LEU A 57 -5.04 -0.50 0.47
C LEU A 57 -4.19 0.03 -0.68
N ASN A 58 -2.98 -0.50 -0.90
CA ASN A 58 -2.12 -0.10 -2.02
C ASN A 58 -2.78 -0.38 -3.37
N LYS A 59 -3.44 -1.54 -3.54
CA LYS A 59 -4.21 -1.85 -4.75
C LYS A 59 -5.37 -0.88 -4.97
N ALA A 60 -6.13 -0.57 -3.91
CA ALA A 60 -7.25 0.36 -3.99
C ALA A 60 -6.79 1.78 -4.35
N LEU A 61 -5.69 2.24 -3.76
CA LEU A 61 -5.09 3.54 -4.09
C LEU A 61 -4.59 3.60 -5.53
N LEU A 62 -3.95 2.53 -6.02
CA LEU A 62 -3.55 2.43 -7.42
C LEU A 62 -4.75 2.50 -8.37
N PHE A 63 -5.85 1.83 -8.03
CA PHE A 63 -7.08 1.90 -8.82
C PHE A 63 -7.65 3.31 -8.84
N LYS A 64 -7.70 3.98 -7.67
CA LYS A 64 -8.11 5.39 -7.57
C LYS A 64 -7.28 6.28 -8.49
N TRP A 65 -5.96 6.12 -8.51
CA TRP A 65 -5.11 6.91 -9.42
C TRP A 65 -5.40 6.63 -10.88
N LYS A 66 -5.52 5.36 -11.27
CA LYS A 66 -5.87 5.00 -12.65
C LYS A 66 -7.21 5.62 -13.08
N TRP A 67 -8.20 5.58 -12.20
CA TRP A 67 -9.50 6.20 -12.42
C TRP A 67 -9.38 7.72 -12.61
N MET A 68 -8.64 8.40 -11.73
CA MET A 68 -8.44 9.84 -11.83
C MET A 68 -7.70 10.23 -13.13
N MET A 69 -6.68 9.45 -13.54
CA MET A 69 -5.94 9.71 -14.78
C MET A 69 -6.83 9.54 -16.02
N PHE A 70 -7.81 8.63 -15.96
CA PHE A 70 -8.78 8.42 -17.01
C PHE A 70 -9.77 9.59 -17.12
N HIS A 71 -10.26 10.10 -15.98
CA HIS A 71 -11.26 11.18 -15.96
C HIS A 71 -10.69 12.59 -16.12
N GLN A 72 -9.42 12.81 -15.77
CA GLN A 72 -8.81 14.15 -15.74
C GLN A 72 -7.46 14.17 -16.48
N PRO A 73 -7.45 13.92 -17.81
CA PRO A 73 -6.22 13.79 -18.57
C PRO A 73 -5.41 15.10 -18.62
N ASP A 74 -6.08 16.25 -18.64
CA ASP A 74 -5.44 17.56 -18.88
C ASP A 74 -4.78 18.20 -17.67
N GLN A 75 -4.99 17.63 -16.49
CA GLN A 75 -4.46 18.19 -15.25
C GLN A 75 -2.92 18.08 -15.18
N LEU A 76 -2.26 19.11 -14.64
CA LEU A 76 -0.81 19.17 -14.56
C LEU A 76 -0.21 17.96 -13.82
N TRP A 77 -0.83 17.54 -12.72
CA TRP A 77 -0.39 16.37 -11.96
C TRP A 77 -0.41 15.09 -12.82
N ASN A 78 -1.40 14.95 -13.70
CA ASN A 78 -1.51 13.80 -14.58
C ASN A 78 -0.40 13.82 -15.64
N ARG A 79 -0.13 14.99 -16.24
CA ARG A 79 0.99 15.16 -17.20
C ARG A 79 2.34 14.79 -16.59
N ILE A 80 2.60 15.23 -15.35
CA ILE A 80 3.83 14.88 -14.61
C ILE A 80 3.91 13.37 -14.38
N LEU A 81 2.82 12.76 -13.90
CA LEU A 81 2.75 11.33 -13.64
C LEU A 81 2.93 10.50 -14.91
N VAL A 82 2.31 10.93 -16.02
CA VAL A 82 2.48 10.29 -17.34
C VAL A 82 3.94 10.38 -17.79
N SER A 83 4.55 11.56 -17.68
CA SER A 83 5.96 11.77 -18.06
C SER A 83 6.92 10.92 -17.24
N LYS A 84 6.69 10.79 -15.93
CA LYS A 84 7.60 10.10 -15.02
C LYS A 84 7.42 8.58 -15.02
N TYR A 85 6.17 8.13 -15.02
CA TYR A 85 5.81 6.71 -14.87
C TYR A 85 5.27 6.09 -16.15
N ASN A 86 5.38 6.75 -17.30
CA ASN A 86 4.88 6.25 -18.59
C ASN A 86 3.38 5.91 -18.57
N GLY A 87 2.61 6.76 -17.88
CA GLY A 87 1.17 6.63 -17.71
C GLY A 87 0.72 5.54 -16.73
N TRP A 88 -0.56 5.21 -16.78
CA TRP A 88 -1.21 4.27 -15.85
C TRP A 88 -0.64 2.84 -15.90
N ARG A 89 0.02 2.45 -17.00
CA ARG A 89 0.67 1.13 -17.13
C ARG A 89 1.92 1.03 -16.26
N GLY A 90 2.70 2.11 -16.12
CA GLY A 90 3.93 2.07 -15.31
C GLY A 90 3.72 2.26 -13.82
N LEU A 91 2.54 2.75 -13.37
CA LEU A 91 2.19 2.73 -11.93
C LEU A 91 2.21 1.32 -11.33
N GLY A 92 1.93 0.29 -12.14
CA GLY A 92 1.97 -1.11 -11.71
C GLY A 92 3.36 -1.74 -11.74
N GLN A 93 4.26 -1.24 -12.59
CA GLN A 93 5.59 -1.82 -12.84
C GLN A 93 6.72 -1.04 -12.15
N GLY A 94 6.46 0.19 -11.69
CA GLY A 94 7.49 1.11 -11.23
C GLY A 94 8.20 1.81 -12.41
N PRO A 95 9.02 2.84 -12.14
CA PRO A 95 9.74 3.54 -13.19
C PRO A 95 10.75 2.61 -13.88
N ARG A 96 10.76 2.60 -15.23
CA ARG A 96 11.68 1.78 -16.05
C ARG A 96 13.10 2.34 -16.13
N LYS A 97 13.31 3.61 -15.79
CA LYS A 97 14.59 4.32 -15.95
C LYS A 97 15.11 4.77 -14.58
N LEU A 98 16.32 4.34 -14.25
CA LEU A 98 17.04 4.59 -12.98
C LEU A 98 17.54 6.05 -12.82
N TYR A 99 17.34 6.91 -13.83
CA TYR A 99 17.83 8.29 -13.81
C TYR A 99 17.08 9.23 -12.86
N PHE A 100 15.96 8.77 -12.27
CA PHE A 100 15.20 9.53 -11.29
C PHE A 100 15.01 8.71 -10.02
N SER A 101 15.00 9.39 -8.88
CA SER A 101 14.63 8.76 -7.62
C SER A 101 13.22 8.16 -7.75
N THR A 102 13.07 6.92 -7.32
CA THR A 102 11.75 6.27 -7.20
C THR A 102 10.80 7.05 -6.26
N TRP A 103 11.36 7.93 -5.43
CA TRP A 103 10.68 8.63 -4.35
C TRP A 103 10.50 10.14 -4.57
N TRP A 104 11.16 10.74 -5.57
CA TRP A 104 11.09 12.19 -5.88
C TRP A 104 10.81 12.42 -7.35
#